data_AF-A0A957D8W1-F1
#
_entry.id   AF-A0A957D8W1-F1
#
_cell.length_a   1.000
_cell.length_b   1.000
_cell.length_c   1.000
_cell.angle_alpha   90.00
_cell.angle_beta   90.00
_cell.angle_gamma   90.00
#
_symmetry.space_group_name_H-M   'P 1'
#
loop_
_entity.id
_entity.type
_entity.pdbx_description
1 polymer ?
#
loop_
_entity_poly.entity_id
_entity_poly.type
_entity_poly.pdbx_seq_one_letter_code
_entity_poly.pdbx_strand_id
1 'polypeptide(L)'
;MHKKWFRQRPLLNLPQVIVLLLVIAALFIGLDLNRRAQAGRLVGVGEEALRQEVAIETTRQIELQATLSYVQSEDYVAAYARNEAGQLLSGEQRIVPLVIEATPEPPPPPAATPDPLEYARPWQAWWRLLTDAPYPTH
;
A
#
# COMPACT_ATOMS: atom_id res chain seq x y z
N MET A 1 -63.89 64.86 31.69
CA MET A 1 -62.98 64.67 30.54
C MET A 1 -61.60 65.16 30.94
N HIS A 2 -60.52 64.41 30.67
CA HIS A 2 -59.18 64.88 30.26
C HIS A 2 -58.21 63.70 30.28
N LYS A 3 -58.07 63.07 29.10
CA LYS A 3 -57.19 61.94 28.79
C LYS A 3 -55.74 62.45 28.76
N LYS A 4 -54.96 62.20 29.82
CA LYS A 4 -53.53 62.51 29.84
C LYS A 4 -52.78 61.46 29.00
N TRP A 5 -52.52 61.84 27.76
CA TRP A 5 -51.72 61.09 26.80
C TRP A 5 -50.29 60.91 27.32
N PHE A 6 -49.83 59.65 27.31
CA PHE A 6 -48.44 59.28 27.59
C PHE A 6 -47.50 60.02 26.63
N ARG A 7 -46.77 61.02 27.12
CA ARG A 7 -45.58 61.54 26.43
C ARG A 7 -44.44 60.56 26.66
N GLN A 8 -44.33 59.56 25.79
CA GLN A 8 -43.13 58.74 25.71
C GLN A 8 -42.01 59.61 25.13
N ARG A 9 -41.00 59.93 25.95
CA ARG A 9 -39.73 60.43 25.41
C ARG A 9 -39.14 59.28 24.57
N PRO A 10 -38.76 59.49 23.30
CA PRO A 10 -38.14 58.41 22.54
C PRO A 10 -36.85 58.00 23.27
N LEU A 11 -36.74 56.72 23.62
CA LEU A 11 -35.58 56.16 24.33
C LEU A 11 -34.30 56.16 23.47
N LEU A 12 -34.43 56.50 22.18
CA LEU A 12 -33.38 56.50 21.17
C LEU A 12 -33.37 57.84 20.42
N ASN A 13 -32.18 58.43 20.31
CA ASN A 13 -31.97 59.64 19.50
C ASN A 13 -31.88 59.27 18.00
N LEU A 14 -32.29 60.16 17.09
CA LEU A 14 -32.20 59.96 15.63
C LEU A 14 -30.83 59.42 15.15
N PRO A 15 -29.67 59.96 15.58
CA PRO A 15 -28.37 59.40 15.19
C PRO A 15 -28.16 57.96 15.69
N GLN A 16 -28.66 57.59 16.86
CA GLN A 16 -28.59 56.20 17.35
C GLN A 16 -29.41 55.25 16.47
N VAL A 17 -30.56 55.68 15.97
CA VAL A 17 -31.38 54.87 15.05
C VAL A 17 -30.66 54.63 13.73
N ILE A 18 -29.99 55.65 13.18
CA ILE A 18 -29.20 55.54 11.94
C ILE A 18 -28.03 54.57 12.14
N VAL A 19 -27.28 54.71 13.23
CA VAL A 19 -26.17 53.79 13.55
C VAL A 19 -26.67 52.36 13.72
N LEU A 20 -27.79 52.16 14.43
CA LEU A 20 -28.40 50.84 14.59
C LEU A 20 -28.77 50.22 13.24
N LEU A 21 -29.38 50.99 12.33
CA LEU A 21 -29.73 50.54 10.99
C LEU A 21 -28.48 50.17 10.17
N LEU A 22 -27.40 50.95 10.26
CA LEU A 22 -26.14 50.63 9.60
C LEU A 22 -25.52 49.34 10.15
N VAL A 23 -25.55 49.14 11.45
CA VAL A 23 -25.05 47.90 12.08
C VAL A 23 -25.88 46.70 11.62
N ILE A 24 -27.21 46.82 11.58
CA ILE A 24 -28.09 45.75 11.08
C ILE A 24 -27.82 45.46 9.60
N ALA A 25 -27.68 46.49 8.78
CA ALA A 25 -27.36 46.33 7.36
C ALA A 25 -26.00 45.66 7.16
N ALA A 26 -24.97 46.07 7.90
CA ALA A 26 -23.65 45.47 7.87
C ALA A 26 -23.69 43.99 8.30
N LEU A 27 -24.48 43.67 9.33
CA LEU A 27 -24.67 42.28 9.78
C LEU A 27 -25.31 41.43 8.68
N PHE A 28 -26.34 41.94 8.01
CA PHE A 28 -27.01 41.26 6.90
C PHE A 28 -26.06 41.00 5.73
N ILE A 29 -25.28 42.01 5.34
CA ILE A 29 -24.30 41.89 4.25
C ILE A 29 -23.22 40.87 4.63
N GLY A 30 -22.69 40.93 5.86
CA GLY A 30 -21.69 39.98 6.33
C GLY A 30 -22.19 38.53 6.31
N LEU A 31 -23.45 38.30 6.73
CA LEU A 31 -24.07 36.97 6.69
C LEU A 31 -24.28 36.48 5.25
N ASP A 32 -24.76 37.33 4.34
CA ASP A 32 -24.97 36.97 2.92
C ASP A 32 -23.65 36.62 2.23
N LEU A 33 -22.61 37.46 2.41
CA LEU A 33 -21.29 37.23 1.85
C LEU A 33 -20.66 35.94 2.40
N ASN A 34 -20.80 35.67 3.70
CA ASN A 34 -20.29 34.43 4.29
C ASN A 34 -20.99 33.19 3.72
N ARG A 35 -22.32 33.23 3.56
CA ARG A 35 -23.10 32.15 2.93
C ARG A 35 -22.66 31.89 1.49
N ARG A 36 -22.52 32.96 0.69
CA ARG A 36 -22.05 32.86 -0.70
C ARG A 36 -20.62 32.32 -0.79
N ALA A 37 -19.73 32.76 0.09
CA ALA A 37 -18.36 32.26 0.13
C ALA A 37 -18.29 30.77 0.50
N GLN A 38 -19.13 30.31 1.43
CA GLN A 38 -19.24 28.87 1.76
C GLN A 38 -19.77 28.06 0.58
N ALA A 39 -20.84 28.52 -0.08
CA ALA A 39 -21.38 27.85 -1.26
C ALA A 39 -20.34 27.77 -2.40
N GLY A 40 -19.62 28.86 -2.67
CA GLY A 40 -18.56 28.89 -3.69
C GLY A 40 -17.42 27.92 -3.40
N ARG A 41 -17.00 27.78 -2.13
CA ARG A 41 -15.98 26.79 -1.75
C ARG A 41 -16.43 25.35 -1.96
N LEU A 42 -17.67 25.02 -1.61
CA LEU A 42 -18.21 23.67 -1.80
C LEU A 42 -18.30 23.30 -3.28
N VAL A 43 -18.73 24.25 -4.12
CA VAL A 43 -18.78 24.08 -5.57
C VAL A 43 -17.38 23.90 -6.15
N GLY A 44 -16.41 24.72 -5.72
CA GLY A 44 -15.02 24.63 -6.19
C GLY A 44 -14.36 23.29 -5.85
N VAL A 45 -14.50 22.82 -4.60
CA VAL A 45 -13.97 21.50 -4.18
C VAL A 45 -14.65 20.37 -4.94
N GLY A 46 -15.97 20.45 -5.16
CA GLY A 46 -16.70 19.45 -5.94
C GLY A 46 -16.25 19.41 -7.40
N GLU A 47 -15.97 20.57 -8.00
CA GLU A 47 -15.48 20.67 -9.37
C GLU A 47 -14.06 20.10 -9.53
N GLU A 48 -13.16 20.40 -8.60
CA GLU A 48 -11.80 19.85 -8.59
C GLU A 48 -11.79 18.33 -8.44
N ALA A 49 -12.59 17.79 -7.50
CA ALA A 49 -12.73 16.35 -7.32
C ALA A 49 -13.29 15.67 -8.58
N LEU A 50 -14.31 16.25 -9.21
CA LEU A 50 -14.89 15.71 -10.44
C LEU A 50 -13.89 15.74 -11.60
N ARG A 51 -13.11 16.82 -11.75
CA ARG A 51 -12.06 16.91 -12.78
C ARG A 51 -10.99 15.85 -12.58
N GLN A 52 -10.60 15.57 -11.34
CA GLN A 52 -9.64 14.51 -11.02
C GLN A 52 -10.20 13.13 -11.39
N GLU A 53 -11.46 12.84 -11.06
CA GLU A 53 -12.11 11.58 -11.41
C GLU A 53 -12.16 11.38 -12.94
N VAL A 54 -12.53 12.42 -13.68
CA VAL A 54 -12.52 12.40 -15.15
C VAL A 54 -11.12 12.15 -15.70
N ALA A 55 -10.08 12.77 -15.14
CA ALA A 55 -8.70 12.54 -15.57
C ALA A 55 -8.24 11.09 -15.34
N ILE A 56 -8.64 10.48 -14.23
CA ILE A 56 -8.35 9.07 -13.92
C ILE A 56 -9.07 8.15 -14.91
N GLU A 57 -10.37 8.34 -15.10
CA GLU A 57 -11.17 7.46 -15.97
C GLU A 57 -10.81 7.61 -17.46
N THR A 58 -10.44 8.82 -17.90
CA THR A 58 -9.92 9.02 -19.27
C THR A 58 -8.59 8.31 -19.48
N THR A 59 -7.67 8.36 -18.51
CA THR A 59 -6.41 7.62 -18.57
C THR A 59 -6.67 6.12 -18.64
N ARG A 60 -7.56 5.62 -17.77
CA ARG A 60 -7.96 4.21 -17.75
C ARG A 60 -8.58 3.76 -19.07
N GLN A 61 -9.43 4.61 -19.68
CA GLN A 61 -10.03 4.31 -20.97
C GLN A 61 -8.96 4.16 -22.07
N ILE A 62 -7.95 5.03 -22.08
CA ILE A 62 -6.84 4.95 -23.05
C ILE A 62 -6.05 3.64 -22.86
N GLU A 63 -5.73 3.27 -21.63
CA GLU A 63 -5.03 2.02 -21.30
C GLU A 63 -5.83 0.79 -21.73
N LEU A 64 -7.13 0.77 -21.45
CA LEU A 64 -8.02 -0.31 -21.85
C LEU A 64 -8.13 -0.41 -23.38
N GLN A 65 -8.21 0.73 -24.08
CA GLN A 65 -8.27 0.77 -25.54
C GLN A 65 -6.97 0.23 -26.17
N ALA A 66 -5.80 0.55 -25.59
CA ALA A 66 -4.51 0.03 -26.03
C ALA A 66 -4.37 -1.47 -25.75
N THR A 67 -4.87 -1.94 -24.62
CA THR A 67 -4.89 -3.37 -24.29
C THR A 67 -5.80 -4.12 -25.28
N LEU A 68 -6.98 -3.58 -25.55
CA LEU A 68 -7.92 -4.15 -26.49
C LEU A 68 -7.32 -4.24 -27.90
N SER A 69 -6.65 -3.18 -28.38
CA SER A 69 -6.01 -3.20 -29.70
C SER A 69 -4.88 -4.23 -29.76
N TYR A 70 -4.09 -4.37 -28.69
CA TYR A 70 -3.05 -5.39 -28.61
C TYR A 70 -3.64 -6.81 -28.62
N VAL A 71 -4.65 -7.09 -27.79
CA VAL A 71 -5.29 -8.41 -27.73
C VAL A 71 -5.94 -8.82 -29.05
N GLN A 72 -6.41 -7.85 -29.85
CA GLN A 72 -6.97 -8.09 -31.18
C GLN A 72 -5.91 -8.24 -32.28
N SER A 73 -4.63 -8.02 -31.97
CA SER A 73 -3.56 -8.11 -32.97
C SER A 73 -3.14 -9.54 -33.27
N GLU A 74 -2.64 -9.76 -34.48
CA GLU A 74 -2.05 -11.05 -34.90
C GLU A 74 -0.83 -11.43 -34.03
N ASP A 75 -0.07 -10.44 -33.55
CA ASP A 75 1.07 -10.67 -32.66
C ASP A 75 0.62 -11.33 -31.34
N TYR A 76 -0.51 -10.87 -30.79
CA TYR A 76 -1.11 -11.50 -29.61
C TYR A 76 -1.58 -12.92 -29.91
N VAL A 77 -2.24 -13.14 -31.06
CA VAL A 77 -2.68 -14.48 -31.49
C VAL A 77 -1.49 -15.43 -31.61
N ALA A 78 -0.39 -15.00 -32.23
CA ALA A 78 0.82 -15.80 -32.38
C ALA A 78 1.50 -16.09 -31.02
N ALA A 79 1.57 -15.09 -30.13
CA ALA A 79 2.11 -15.27 -28.79
C ALA A 79 1.26 -16.25 -27.96
N TYR A 80 -0.06 -16.10 -27.98
CA TYR A 80 -1.00 -17.00 -27.31
C TYR A 80 -0.90 -18.43 -27.88
N ALA A 81 -0.87 -18.57 -29.20
CA ALA A 81 -0.74 -19.86 -29.87
C ALA A 81 0.52 -20.61 -29.41
N ARG A 82 1.66 -19.92 -29.32
CA ARG A 82 2.94 -20.52 -28.91
C ARG A 82 3.03 -20.80 -27.41
N ASN A 83 2.64 -19.84 -26.58
CA ASN A 83 2.89 -19.88 -25.13
C ASN A 83 1.80 -20.63 -24.36
N GLU A 84 0.54 -20.42 -24.70
CA GLU A 84 -0.61 -20.96 -23.96
C GLU A 84 -1.17 -22.20 -24.66
N ALA A 85 -1.37 -22.15 -25.98
CA ALA A 85 -1.96 -23.26 -26.73
C ALA A 85 -0.95 -24.31 -27.19
N GLY A 86 0.37 -24.06 -27.03
CA GLY A 86 1.44 -24.98 -27.42
C GLY A 86 1.48 -25.30 -28.92
N GLN A 87 0.90 -24.45 -29.76
CA GLN A 87 0.90 -24.60 -31.21
C GLN A 87 2.25 -24.20 -31.79
N LEU A 88 2.63 -24.92 -32.85
CA LEU A 88 3.90 -24.76 -33.56
C LEU A 88 3.61 -24.58 -35.05
N LEU A 89 4.46 -23.84 -35.75
CA LEU A 89 4.42 -23.78 -37.20
C LEU A 89 4.91 -25.10 -37.80
N SER A 90 4.56 -25.32 -39.08
CA SER A 90 5.06 -26.49 -39.81
C SER A 90 6.60 -26.48 -39.86
N GLY A 91 7.21 -27.54 -39.36
CA GLY A 91 8.68 -27.69 -39.29
C GLY A 91 9.33 -27.20 -38.00
N GLU A 92 8.60 -26.57 -37.08
CA GLU A 92 9.13 -26.22 -35.75
C GLU A 92 9.11 -27.43 -34.79
N GLN A 93 10.13 -27.53 -33.93
CA GLN A 93 10.23 -28.57 -32.89
C GLN A 93 10.23 -27.93 -31.49
N ARG A 94 9.36 -28.40 -30.60
CA ARG A 94 9.34 -27.95 -29.19
C ARG A 94 10.40 -28.70 -28.40
N ILE A 95 11.34 -27.95 -27.81
CA ILE A 95 12.37 -28.48 -26.91
C ILE A 95 11.96 -28.12 -25.48
N VAL A 96 11.78 -29.14 -24.63
CA VAL A 96 11.52 -28.95 -23.19
C VAL A 96 12.77 -29.38 -22.42
N PRO A 97 13.49 -28.46 -21.77
CA PRO A 97 14.64 -28.82 -20.94
C PRO A 97 14.18 -29.68 -19.75
N LEU A 98 14.73 -30.88 -19.64
CA LEU A 98 14.57 -31.71 -18.45
C LEU A 98 15.71 -31.35 -17.49
N VAL A 99 15.37 -30.78 -16.34
CA VAL A 99 16.33 -30.63 -15.24
C VAL A 99 16.49 -31.99 -14.60
N ILE A 100 17.60 -32.66 -14.88
CA ILE A 100 17.98 -33.89 -14.18
C ILE A 100 18.67 -33.45 -12.90
N GLU A 101 17.99 -33.61 -11.77
CA GLU A 101 18.64 -33.46 -10.46
C GLU A 101 19.78 -34.47 -10.38
N ALA A 102 21.00 -34.00 -10.12
CA ALA A 102 22.14 -34.88 -9.91
C ALA A 102 21.86 -35.72 -8.67
N THR A 103 22.06 -37.05 -8.77
CA THR A 103 22.06 -37.93 -7.60
C THR A 103 23.02 -37.34 -6.55
N PRO A 104 22.56 -37.03 -5.32
CA PRO A 104 23.41 -36.46 -4.30
C PRO A 104 24.59 -37.40 -4.04
N GLU A 105 25.81 -36.85 -4.05
CA GLU A 105 27.01 -37.59 -3.71
C GLU A 105 26.90 -38.09 -2.26
N PRO A 106 27.29 -39.35 -1.96
CA PRO A 106 27.31 -39.84 -0.60
C PRO A 106 28.16 -38.90 0.28
N PRO A 107 27.70 -38.57 1.50
CA PRO A 107 28.51 -37.77 2.42
C PRO A 107 29.86 -38.46 2.64
N PRO A 108 30.96 -37.70 2.78
CA PRO A 108 32.28 -38.29 3.02
C PRO A 108 32.23 -39.17 4.27
N PRO A 109 32.98 -40.30 4.28
CA PRO A 109 33.03 -41.16 5.46
C PRO A 109 33.49 -40.33 6.67
N PRO A 110 32.91 -40.57 7.86
CA PRO A 110 33.32 -39.86 9.06
C PRO A 110 34.83 -40.03 9.29
N ALA A 111 35.50 -38.95 9.70
CA ALA A 111 36.90 -39.01 10.08
C ALA A 111 37.07 -40.07 11.18
N ALA A 112 38.15 -40.87 11.08
CA ALA A 112 38.48 -41.83 12.11
C ALA A 112 38.59 -41.10 13.45
N THR A 113 37.87 -41.58 14.47
CA THR A 113 38.03 -41.10 15.83
C THR A 113 39.48 -41.39 16.25
N PRO A 114 40.26 -40.39 16.70
CA PRO A 114 41.63 -40.62 17.16
C PRO A 114 41.64 -41.69 18.26
N ASP A 115 42.57 -42.64 18.18
CA ASP A 115 42.67 -43.67 19.22
C ASP A 115 43.11 -43.00 20.53
N PRO A 116 42.29 -43.07 21.61
CA PRO A 116 42.65 -42.47 22.89
C PRO A 116 43.95 -43.05 23.49
N LEU A 117 44.44 -44.19 22.99
CA LEU A 117 45.73 -44.75 23.38
C LEU A 117 46.92 -43.93 22.87
N GLU A 118 46.78 -43.16 21.78
CA GLU A 118 47.87 -42.29 21.30
C GLU A 118 48.22 -41.18 22.30
N TYR A 119 47.26 -40.79 23.14
CA TYR A 119 47.41 -39.74 24.14
C TYR A 119 47.44 -40.26 25.58
N ALA A 120 47.34 -41.58 25.79
CA ALA A 120 47.31 -42.17 27.11
C ALA A 120 48.70 -42.20 27.75
N ARG A 121 48.81 -41.72 29.00
CA ARG A 121 50.04 -41.85 29.79
C ARG A 121 50.17 -43.30 30.27
N PRO A 122 51.39 -43.86 30.39
CA PRO A 122 51.59 -45.27 30.74
C PRO A 122 50.84 -45.74 32.00
N TRP A 123 50.76 -44.90 33.04
CA TRP A 123 50.04 -45.22 34.28
C TRP A 123 48.53 -45.42 34.08
N GLN A 124 47.94 -44.75 33.08
CA GLN A 124 46.51 -44.85 32.75
C GLN A 124 46.17 -46.20 32.12
N ALA A 125 47.09 -46.76 31.34
CA ALA A 125 46.95 -48.11 30.79
C ALA A 125 46.95 -49.18 31.90
N TRP A 126 47.87 -49.04 32.88
CA TRP A 126 47.92 -49.94 34.04
C TRP A 126 46.65 -49.85 34.89
N TRP A 127 46.14 -48.64 35.11
CA TRP A 127 44.89 -48.44 35.87
C TRP A 127 43.70 -49.16 35.22
N ARG A 128 43.56 -49.07 33.89
CA ARG A 128 42.49 -49.75 33.15
C ARG A 128 42.60 -51.27 33.27
N LEU A 129 43.81 -51.83 33.21
CA LEU A 129 44.02 -53.29 33.32
C LEU A 129 43.69 -53.83 34.73
N LEU A 130 43.85 -53.00 35.76
CA LEU A 130 43.55 -53.35 37.14
C LEU A 130 42.07 -53.17 37.52
N THR A 131 41.36 -52.23 36.88
CA THR A 131 40.02 -51.79 37.35
C THR A 131 38.89 -51.96 36.35
N ASP A 132 39.20 -52.16 35.05
CA ASP A 132 38.25 -52.28 33.93
C ASP A 132 37.17 -51.17 33.87
N ALA A 133 37.44 -50.02 34.50
CA ALA A 133 36.54 -48.88 34.60
C ALA A 133 36.97 -47.73 33.67
N PRO A 134 36.03 -46.95 33.10
CA PRO A 134 36.36 -45.79 32.27
C PRO A 134 37.04 -44.69 33.10
N TYR A 135 37.89 -43.88 32.45
CA TYR A 135 38.73 -42.87 33.10
C TYR A 135 37.90 -41.89 33.96
N PRO A 136 38.33 -41.57 35.21
CA PRO A 136 37.77 -40.44 35.94
C PRO A 136 38.18 -39.14 35.24
N THR A 137 37.21 -38.41 34.70
CA THR A 137 37.41 -37.07 34.14
C THR A 137 37.63 -36.08 35.28
N HIS A 138 38.77 -35.39 35.28
CA HIS A 138 38.97 -34.17 36.08
C HIS A 138 38.58 -32.94 35.28
#